data_AF-A0A4Q5RG86-F1
#
_entry.id   AF-A0A4Q5RG86-F1
#
_cell.length_a   1.000
_cell.length_b   1.000
_cell.length_c   1.000
_cell.angle_alpha   90.00
_cell.angle_beta   90.00
_cell.angle_gamma   90.00
#
_symmetry.space_group_name_H-M   'P 1'
#
loop_
_entity.id
_entity.type
_entity.pdbx_description
1 polymer ?
#
loop_
_entity_poly.entity_id
_entity_poly.type
_entity_poly.pdbx_seq_one_letter_code
_entity_poly.pdbx_strand_id
1 'polypeptide(L)'
;VLARYQDPKTGVWSLVMGHEAEQGNYAEASGSAMFVYALAKGSRLGYLDKKYAQVARRGYNGLLKTFVAPDASGALALNGTVSVGGLGGTPYRDGTLAYYTSEPLRVNDLKGVGPLILASVEMEIATENAVGQGKTVGLDYYFNHELRKNTFTGQPEQWHYTWEERTHGGFWLWGNQLRELGARTIAVPAAPTAASLKPLSIYLIVDPDTKKETPTPHYLAPAENKVITDWVRAGGTLVLLANDTANCEIRHFNELAKNFGVQFTSQSVNMVQGSQFEQGRVDLSSGAAVFPRAKTAYIKELAVLATQAPAQPLVVNGGKNIMATVQLGKGRVFVLGDPWLYNEYTDGRKIPATFENFQAGKDLGRWLLR
;
A
#
# COMPACT_ATOMS: atom_id res chain seq x y z
N VAL A 1 15.71 -9.84 24.63
CA VAL A 1 16.61 -10.99 24.45
C VAL A 1 17.48 -10.84 23.20
N LEU A 2 16.91 -10.76 21.98
CA LEU A 2 17.69 -10.68 20.72
C LEU A 2 18.80 -9.61 20.74
N ALA A 3 18.51 -8.39 21.17
CA ALA A 3 19.49 -7.30 21.23
C ALA A 3 20.72 -7.60 22.13
N ARG A 4 20.59 -8.49 23.11
CA ARG A 4 21.69 -8.88 24.01
C ARG A 4 22.71 -9.79 23.31
N TYR A 5 22.25 -10.62 22.38
CA TYR A 5 23.07 -11.61 21.67
C TYR A 5 23.48 -11.14 20.27
N GLN A 6 23.18 -9.90 19.90
CA GLN A 6 23.65 -9.34 18.64
C GLN A 6 25.15 -9.06 18.76
N ASP A 7 25.94 -9.64 17.87
CA ASP A 7 27.39 -9.42 17.88
C ASP A 7 27.68 -7.92 17.61
N PRO A 8 28.38 -7.22 18.54
CA PRO A 8 28.69 -5.81 18.37
C PRO A 8 29.61 -5.51 17.18
N LYS A 9 30.39 -6.49 16.68
CA LYS A 9 31.33 -6.31 15.56
C LYS A 9 30.65 -6.48 14.22
N THR A 10 29.89 -7.56 14.04
CA THR A 10 29.27 -7.90 12.76
C THR A 10 27.84 -7.37 12.64
N GLY A 11 27.16 -7.16 13.77
CA GLY A 11 25.74 -6.78 13.83
C GLY A 11 24.78 -7.95 13.63
N VAL A 12 25.27 -9.17 13.37
CA VAL A 12 24.41 -10.35 13.12
C VAL A 12 24.43 -11.29 14.33
N TRP A 13 23.71 -12.41 14.22
CA TRP A 13 23.59 -13.41 15.28
C TRP A 13 24.20 -14.75 14.83
N SER A 14 24.75 -15.48 15.79
CA SER A 14 25.25 -16.84 15.56
C SER A 14 24.12 -17.86 15.43
N LEU A 15 24.37 -18.97 14.73
CA LEU A 15 23.45 -20.09 14.57
C LEU A 15 22.90 -20.54 15.93
N VAL A 16 23.79 -20.80 16.90
CA VAL A 16 23.43 -21.13 18.27
C VAL A 16 23.78 -19.95 19.17
N MET A 17 22.79 -19.11 19.49
CA MET A 17 22.96 -17.96 20.39
C MET A 17 23.28 -18.42 21.83
N GLY A 18 24.17 -17.73 22.50
CA GLY A 18 24.72 -18.08 23.82
C GLY A 18 25.96 -18.98 23.77
N HIS A 19 26.31 -19.50 22.60
CA HIS A 19 27.49 -20.33 22.35
C HIS A 19 28.43 -19.67 21.33
N GLU A 20 28.47 -18.34 21.28
CA GLU A 20 29.21 -17.58 20.26
C GLU A 20 30.73 -17.81 20.32
N ALA A 21 31.26 -18.13 21.51
CA ALA A 21 32.67 -18.41 21.72
C ALA A 21 33.07 -19.86 21.40
N GLU A 22 32.10 -20.75 21.17
CA GLU A 22 32.38 -22.16 20.92
C GLU A 22 32.88 -22.38 19.48
N GLN A 23 33.93 -23.19 19.36
CA GLN A 23 34.55 -23.48 18.09
C GLN A 23 33.56 -24.18 17.15
N GLY A 24 33.46 -23.69 15.91
CA GLY A 24 32.58 -24.25 14.88
C GLY A 24 31.20 -23.57 14.80
N ASN A 25 30.81 -22.78 15.81
CA ASN A 25 29.65 -21.90 15.68
C ASN A 25 29.98 -20.72 14.75
N TYR A 26 28.97 -20.19 14.07
CA TYR A 26 29.14 -19.18 13.03
C TYR A 26 27.95 -18.23 12.95
N ALA A 27 28.17 -17.04 12.40
CA ALA A 27 27.12 -16.08 12.10
C ALA A 27 26.19 -16.63 11.00
N GLU A 28 24.89 -16.66 11.26
CA GLU A 28 23.92 -17.32 10.39
C GLU A 28 22.92 -16.33 9.79
N ALA A 29 22.66 -16.46 8.48
CA ALA A 29 21.94 -15.47 7.70
C ALA A 29 20.42 -15.49 7.93
N SER A 30 19.77 -16.66 7.95
CA SER A 30 18.31 -16.77 7.99
C SER A 30 17.71 -16.30 9.32
N GLY A 31 18.29 -16.73 10.44
CA GLY A 31 17.93 -16.30 11.79
C GLY A 31 18.19 -14.82 11.99
N SER A 32 19.35 -14.31 11.55
CA SER A 32 19.65 -12.88 11.58
C SER A 32 18.64 -12.06 10.79
N ALA A 33 18.25 -12.51 9.60
CA ALA A 33 17.24 -11.85 8.78
C ALA A 33 15.85 -11.86 9.43
N MET A 34 15.44 -12.99 10.02
CA MET A 34 14.18 -13.06 10.78
C MET A 34 14.19 -12.16 12.02
N PHE A 35 15.32 -12.03 12.71
CA PHE A 35 15.45 -11.12 13.84
C PHE A 35 15.36 -9.66 13.41
N VAL A 36 16.03 -9.28 12.31
CA VAL A 36 15.89 -7.93 11.73
C VAL A 36 14.44 -7.65 11.37
N TYR A 37 13.78 -8.55 10.63
CA TYR A 37 12.37 -8.42 10.27
C TYR A 37 11.47 -8.23 11.50
N ALA A 38 11.59 -9.10 12.51
CA ALA A 38 10.77 -9.04 13.71
C ALA A 38 11.00 -7.75 14.51
N LEU A 39 12.27 -7.32 14.67
CA LEU A 39 12.62 -6.10 15.39
C LEU A 39 12.14 -4.85 14.65
N ALA A 40 12.33 -4.78 13.33
CA ALA A 40 11.90 -3.66 12.50
C ALA A 40 10.38 -3.54 12.49
N LYS A 41 9.68 -4.62 12.14
CA LYS A 41 8.22 -4.66 12.07
C LYS A 41 7.58 -4.41 13.44
N GLY A 42 8.09 -5.06 14.48
CA GLY A 42 7.60 -4.88 15.85
C GLY A 42 7.76 -3.44 16.33
N SER A 43 8.87 -2.78 16.00
CA SER A 43 9.08 -1.36 16.32
C SER A 43 8.13 -0.45 15.52
N ARG A 44 7.95 -0.72 14.22
CA ARG A 44 7.05 0.06 13.34
C ARG A 44 5.58 -0.04 13.77
N LEU A 45 5.12 -1.23 14.14
CA LEU A 45 3.75 -1.47 14.59
C LEU A 45 3.52 -1.07 16.06
N GLY A 46 4.56 -0.65 16.79
CA GLY A 46 4.46 -0.23 18.19
C GLY A 46 4.37 -1.38 19.20
N TYR A 47 4.62 -2.62 18.77
CA TYR A 47 4.70 -3.79 19.67
C TYR A 47 6.01 -3.83 20.46
N LEU A 48 7.05 -3.17 19.95
CA LEU A 48 8.36 -3.04 20.57
C LEU A 48 8.70 -1.56 20.76
N ASP A 49 9.49 -1.29 21.80
CA ASP A 49 10.11 0.03 22.03
C ASP A 49 10.88 0.48 20.78
N LYS A 50 10.75 1.76 20.39
CA LYS A 50 11.38 2.35 19.22
C LYS A 50 12.90 2.15 19.18
N LYS A 51 13.57 1.98 20.32
CA LYS A 51 15.01 1.67 20.38
C LYS A 51 15.40 0.41 19.60
N TYR A 52 14.49 -0.56 19.46
CA TYR A 52 14.76 -1.79 18.72
C TYR A 52 14.84 -1.58 17.20
N ALA A 53 14.36 -0.45 16.67
CA ALA A 53 14.59 -0.08 15.27
C ALA A 53 16.08 0.14 14.97
N GLN A 54 16.86 0.63 15.95
CA GLN A 54 18.32 0.79 15.79
C GLN A 54 19.02 -0.57 15.78
N VAL A 55 18.56 -1.52 16.60
CA VAL A 55 19.06 -2.90 16.63
C VAL A 55 18.80 -3.59 15.28
N ALA A 56 17.60 -3.42 14.73
CA ALA A 56 17.23 -3.92 13.40
C ALA A 56 18.12 -3.31 12.30
N ARG A 57 18.32 -1.98 12.31
CA ARG A 57 19.20 -1.30 11.34
C ARG A 57 20.63 -1.81 11.38
N ARG A 58 21.20 -2.00 12.58
CA ARG A 58 22.53 -2.59 12.74
C ARG A 58 22.58 -4.01 12.18
N GLY A 59 21.54 -4.81 12.45
CA GLY A 59 21.43 -6.17 11.95
C GLY A 59 21.31 -6.23 10.43
N TYR A 60 20.53 -5.34 9.83
CA TYR A 60 20.38 -5.28 8.37
C TYR A 60 21.69 -4.91 7.68
N ASN A 61 22.41 -3.91 8.19
CA ASN A 61 23.72 -3.56 7.67
C ASN A 61 24.71 -4.72 7.80
N GLY A 62 24.65 -5.45 8.92
CA GLY A 62 25.45 -6.67 9.13
C GLY A 62 25.10 -7.78 8.13
N LEU A 63 23.81 -8.00 7.84
CA LEU A 63 23.35 -8.98 6.85
C LEU A 63 23.91 -8.68 5.46
N LEU A 64 23.74 -7.44 4.99
CA LEU A 64 24.22 -7.03 3.67
C LEU A 64 25.74 -7.17 3.56
N LYS A 65 26.48 -6.77 4.61
CA LYS A 65 27.94 -6.84 4.62
C LYS A 65 28.48 -8.28 4.70
N THR A 66 27.82 -9.15 5.46
CA THR A 66 28.36 -10.47 5.80
C THR A 66 27.93 -11.55 4.81
N PHE A 67 26.72 -11.46 4.27
CA PHE A 67 26.11 -12.57 3.55
C PHE A 67 25.73 -12.26 2.10
N VAL A 68 25.59 -10.98 1.73
CA VAL A 68 25.20 -10.60 0.36
C VAL A 68 26.44 -10.22 -0.43
N ALA A 69 26.73 -10.98 -1.49
CA ALA A 69 27.85 -10.73 -2.38
C ALA A 69 27.50 -11.13 -3.83
N PRO A 70 28.12 -10.53 -4.85
CA PRO A 70 27.97 -10.99 -6.23
C PRO A 70 28.48 -12.44 -6.40
N ASP A 71 27.78 -13.22 -7.21
CA ASP A 71 28.24 -14.53 -7.68
C ASP A 71 29.09 -14.39 -8.96
N ALA A 72 29.49 -15.52 -9.54
CA ALA A 72 30.30 -15.57 -10.75
C ALA A 72 29.62 -14.92 -11.99
N SER A 73 28.29 -14.78 -11.99
CA SER A 73 27.54 -14.08 -13.04
C SER A 73 27.43 -12.57 -12.80
N GLY A 74 27.82 -12.10 -11.61
CA GLY A 74 27.62 -10.71 -11.16
C GLY A 74 26.24 -10.48 -10.51
N ALA A 75 25.39 -11.50 -10.42
CA ALA A 75 24.12 -11.43 -9.70
C ALA A 75 24.34 -11.48 -8.19
N LEU A 76 23.45 -10.87 -7.40
CA LEU A 76 23.54 -10.94 -5.94
C LEU A 76 23.19 -12.35 -5.44
N ALA A 77 24.04 -12.90 -4.57
CA ALA A 77 23.84 -14.16 -3.89
C ALA A 77 23.82 -13.96 -2.37
N LEU A 78 22.91 -14.68 -1.70
CA LEU A 78 22.85 -14.77 -0.24
C LEU A 78 23.60 -16.01 0.23
N ASN A 79 24.61 -15.83 1.08
CA ASN A 79 25.43 -16.88 1.66
C ASN A 79 25.06 -17.15 3.13
N GLY A 80 25.69 -18.14 3.76
CA GLY A 80 25.61 -18.32 5.22
C GLY A 80 24.26 -18.78 5.76
N THR A 81 23.40 -19.37 4.91
CA THR A 81 22.14 -19.98 5.34
C THR A 81 22.34 -21.46 5.62
N VAL A 82 21.95 -21.94 6.79
CA VAL A 82 21.96 -23.38 7.10
C VAL A 82 20.89 -24.11 6.27
N SER A 83 21.22 -25.27 5.70
CA SER A 83 20.31 -26.00 4.81
C SER A 83 19.06 -26.53 5.52
N VAL A 84 19.24 -27.15 6.68
CA VAL A 84 18.21 -27.68 7.56
C VAL A 84 18.75 -27.76 8.98
N GLY A 85 17.89 -27.61 9.97
CA GLY A 85 18.17 -27.98 11.34
C GLY A 85 16.90 -28.62 11.91
N GLY A 86 17.03 -29.69 12.69
CA GLY A 86 15.89 -30.29 13.35
C GLY A 86 16.27 -31.16 14.53
N LEU A 87 15.26 -31.80 15.12
CA LEU A 87 15.41 -32.65 16.30
C LEU A 87 14.80 -34.03 16.01
N GLY A 88 15.42 -35.10 16.51
CA GLY A 88 14.99 -36.49 16.29
C GLY A 88 15.19 -36.98 14.84
N GLY A 89 14.38 -37.95 14.41
CA GLY A 89 14.47 -38.56 13.07
C GLY A 89 15.55 -39.65 12.95
N THR A 90 15.84 -40.04 11.70
CA THR A 90 16.86 -41.05 11.36
C THR A 90 17.72 -40.55 10.19
N PRO A 91 19.05 -40.42 10.35
CA PRO A 91 19.82 -40.58 11.59
C PRO A 91 19.36 -39.59 12.68
N TYR A 92 19.56 -39.96 13.95
CA TYR A 92 19.03 -39.20 15.08
C TYR A 92 19.74 -37.85 15.23
N ARG A 93 18.95 -36.76 15.22
CA ARG A 93 19.42 -35.40 15.45
C ARG A 93 19.24 -35.07 16.92
N ASP A 94 20.34 -35.02 17.67
CA ASP A 94 20.35 -34.97 19.14
C ASP A 94 20.22 -33.57 19.75
N GLY A 95 20.25 -32.52 18.91
CA GLY A 95 20.16 -31.14 19.36
C GLY A 95 21.43 -30.60 20.01
N THR A 96 22.56 -31.29 19.87
CA THR A 96 23.86 -30.80 20.34
C THR A 96 24.37 -29.63 19.47
N LEU A 97 25.28 -28.82 20.01
CA LEU A 97 25.96 -27.80 19.20
C LEU A 97 26.65 -28.45 17.99
N ALA A 98 27.37 -29.55 18.23
CA ALA A 98 28.07 -30.28 17.18
C ALA A 98 27.15 -30.66 16.03
N TYR A 99 25.94 -31.17 16.33
CA TYR A 99 24.92 -31.46 15.34
C TYR A 99 24.55 -30.20 14.54
N TYR A 100 24.11 -29.12 15.19
CA TYR A 100 23.67 -27.91 14.49
C TYR A 100 24.78 -27.28 13.64
N THR A 101 26.02 -27.27 14.12
CA THR A 101 27.17 -26.72 13.37
C THR A 101 27.69 -27.62 12.25
N SER A 102 27.27 -28.89 12.22
CA SER A 102 27.65 -29.84 11.15
C SER A 102 26.78 -29.70 9.89
N GLU A 103 25.61 -29.07 10.00
CA GLU A 103 24.69 -28.92 8.90
C GLU A 103 25.27 -28.01 7.81
N PRO A 104 25.13 -28.36 6.51
CA PRO A 104 25.81 -27.63 5.47
C PRO A 104 25.16 -26.26 5.23
N LEU A 105 26.00 -25.29 4.91
CA LEU A 105 25.59 -23.99 4.42
C LEU A 105 25.22 -24.05 2.95
N ARG A 106 24.23 -23.25 2.55
CA ARG A 106 23.75 -23.15 1.18
C ARG A 106 23.67 -21.70 0.73
N VAL A 107 24.03 -21.49 -0.53
CA VAL A 107 23.84 -20.22 -1.24
C VAL A 107 22.40 -20.17 -1.75
N ASN A 108 21.74 -19.02 -1.59
CA ASN A 108 20.37 -18.78 -2.03
C ASN A 108 19.34 -19.79 -1.50
N ASP A 109 19.57 -20.38 -0.32
CA ASP A 109 18.54 -21.22 0.30
C ASP A 109 17.32 -20.37 0.63
N LEU A 110 16.14 -20.85 0.24
CA LEU A 110 14.88 -20.10 0.37
C LEU A 110 14.54 -19.75 1.82
N LYS A 111 15.06 -20.53 2.79
CA LYS A 111 14.90 -20.23 4.22
C LYS A 111 15.66 -18.97 4.64
N GLY A 112 16.70 -18.55 3.91
CA GLY A 112 17.41 -17.29 4.13
C GLY A 112 16.90 -16.17 3.21
N VAL A 113 16.66 -16.49 1.94
CA VAL A 113 16.21 -15.50 0.93
C VAL A 113 14.87 -14.88 1.31
N GLY A 114 13.88 -15.69 1.74
CA GLY A 114 12.58 -15.20 2.16
C GLY A 114 12.68 -14.20 3.33
N PRO A 115 13.31 -14.57 4.46
CA PRO A 115 13.56 -13.64 5.56
C PRO A 115 14.36 -12.40 5.18
N LEU A 116 15.35 -12.50 4.29
CA LEU A 116 16.09 -11.32 3.83
C LEU A 116 15.15 -10.35 3.12
N ILE A 117 14.30 -10.83 2.20
CA ILE A 117 13.30 -9.98 1.51
C ILE A 117 12.39 -9.29 2.52
N LEU A 118 11.87 -10.03 3.51
CA LEU A 118 11.03 -9.47 4.56
C LEU A 118 11.75 -8.40 5.38
N ALA A 119 13.01 -8.64 5.74
CA ALA A 119 13.85 -7.68 6.43
C ALA A 119 14.10 -6.42 5.58
N SER A 120 14.46 -6.59 4.30
CA SER A 120 14.68 -5.49 3.36
C SER A 120 13.45 -4.61 3.21
N VAL A 121 12.27 -5.22 3.01
CA VAL A 121 11.00 -4.48 2.89
C VAL A 121 10.73 -3.65 4.15
N GLU A 122 10.88 -4.21 5.35
CA GLU A 122 10.69 -3.43 6.59
C GLU A 122 11.71 -2.30 6.74
N MET A 123 12.95 -2.50 6.28
CA MET A 123 13.98 -1.48 6.32
C MET A 123 13.73 -0.36 5.31
N GLU A 124 13.22 -0.67 4.11
CA GLU A 124 12.77 0.31 3.13
C GLU A 124 11.58 1.12 3.67
N ILE A 125 10.56 0.44 4.20
CA ILE A 125 9.41 1.09 4.86
C ILE A 125 9.90 2.07 5.93
N ALA A 126 10.86 1.67 6.77
CA ALA A 126 11.40 2.52 7.83
C ALA A 126 12.05 3.82 7.31
N THR A 127 12.48 3.90 6.05
CA THR A 127 13.03 5.13 5.46
C THR A 127 11.96 6.17 5.11
N GLU A 128 10.71 5.74 4.95
CA GLU A 128 9.61 6.57 4.45
C GLU A 128 8.39 6.62 5.36
N ASN A 129 8.36 5.79 6.41
CA ASN A 129 7.25 5.68 7.35
C ASN A 129 6.91 6.99 8.09
N ALA A 130 7.83 7.97 8.13
CA ALA A 130 7.54 9.24 8.77
C ALA A 130 6.53 10.10 7.98
N VAL A 131 6.35 9.84 6.68
CA VAL A 131 5.53 10.68 5.76
C VAL A 131 4.08 10.80 6.23
N GLY A 132 3.48 9.70 6.67
CA GLY A 132 2.09 9.60 7.11
C GLY A 132 1.91 9.53 8.62
N GLN A 133 2.99 9.65 9.40
CA GLN A 133 2.92 9.47 10.84
C GLN A 133 1.92 10.45 11.48
N GLY A 134 0.99 9.91 12.27
CA GLY A 134 -0.06 10.70 12.92
C GLY A 134 -1.22 11.12 12.00
N LYS A 135 -1.19 10.73 10.73
CA LYS A 135 -2.31 10.97 9.79
C LYS A 135 -3.29 9.81 9.83
N THR A 136 -4.58 10.13 9.71
CA THR A 136 -5.64 9.14 9.53
C THR A 136 -6.26 9.31 8.15
N VAL A 137 -6.34 8.23 7.39
CA VAL A 137 -6.99 8.11 6.09
C VAL A 137 -8.32 7.40 6.30
N GLY A 138 -9.44 8.09 6.09
CA GLY A 138 -10.77 7.51 6.08
C GLY A 138 -11.18 7.16 4.66
N LEU A 139 -11.66 5.93 4.45
CA LEU A 139 -12.33 5.54 3.22
C LEU A 139 -13.83 5.45 3.49
N ASP A 140 -14.60 6.06 2.60
CA ASP A 140 -16.04 6.00 2.64
C ASP A 140 -16.57 4.58 2.43
N TYR A 141 -17.45 4.15 3.34
CA TYR A 141 -18.16 2.87 3.28
C TYR A 141 -19.69 3.12 3.29
N TYR A 142 -20.10 4.38 3.16
CA TYR A 142 -21.48 4.81 3.30
C TYR A 142 -22.12 5.08 1.93
N PHE A 143 -21.47 5.85 1.07
CA PHE A 143 -21.93 6.15 -0.29
C PHE A 143 -21.60 5.00 -1.26
N ASN A 144 -20.45 4.32 -1.09
CA ASN A 144 -20.23 2.98 -1.64
C ASN A 144 -20.53 1.93 -0.56
N HIS A 145 -21.61 1.19 -0.75
CA HIS A 145 -22.14 0.24 0.23
C HIS A 145 -22.61 -1.05 -0.45
N GLU A 146 -21.76 -1.59 -1.33
CA GLU A 146 -22.06 -2.83 -2.02
C GLU A 146 -22.02 -4.02 -1.07
N LEU A 147 -23.07 -4.85 -1.14
CA LEU A 147 -23.17 -6.06 -0.33
C LEU A 147 -23.07 -7.30 -1.21
N ARG A 148 -22.31 -8.29 -0.74
CA ARG A 148 -22.34 -9.65 -1.29
C ARG A 148 -22.72 -10.64 -0.22
N LYS A 149 -23.10 -11.83 -0.65
CA LYS A 149 -23.28 -12.95 0.26
C LYS A 149 -21.91 -13.51 0.67
N ASN A 150 -21.59 -13.48 1.96
CA ASN A 150 -20.40 -14.12 2.49
C ASN A 150 -20.47 -15.64 2.23
N THR A 151 -19.41 -16.20 1.67
CA THR A 151 -19.39 -17.61 1.23
C THR A 151 -19.33 -18.61 2.38
N PHE A 152 -18.88 -18.19 3.57
CA PHE A 152 -18.75 -19.04 4.75
C PHE A 152 -19.98 -18.97 5.66
N THR A 153 -20.50 -17.78 5.90
CA THR A 153 -21.61 -17.52 6.85
C THR A 153 -22.96 -17.39 6.16
N GLY A 154 -22.98 -17.13 4.85
CA GLY A 154 -24.19 -16.84 4.10
C GLY A 154 -24.83 -15.47 4.41
N GLN A 155 -24.26 -14.69 5.33
CA GLN A 155 -24.75 -13.36 5.70
C GLN A 155 -24.26 -12.30 4.69
N PRO A 156 -24.99 -11.18 4.54
CA PRO A 156 -24.48 -10.04 3.80
C PRO A 156 -23.19 -9.51 4.42
N GLU A 157 -22.20 -9.25 3.58
CA GLU A 157 -20.98 -8.53 3.95
C GLU A 157 -20.72 -7.41 2.95
N GLN A 158 -20.21 -6.28 3.45
CA GLN A 158 -19.75 -5.21 2.59
C GLN A 158 -18.48 -5.65 1.84
N TRP A 159 -18.46 -5.40 0.54
CA TRP A 159 -17.35 -5.72 -0.34
C TRP A 159 -17.19 -4.59 -1.37
N HIS A 160 -16.16 -4.73 -2.20
CA HIS A 160 -15.80 -3.78 -3.24
C HIS A 160 -15.24 -2.46 -2.71
N TYR A 161 -14.09 -2.07 -3.24
CA TYR A 161 -13.27 -0.93 -2.87
C TYR A 161 -12.92 -0.78 -1.37
N THR A 162 -13.14 -1.80 -0.53
CA THR A 162 -12.84 -1.75 0.91
C THR A 162 -11.36 -2.02 1.24
N TRP A 163 -10.89 -1.53 2.39
CA TRP A 163 -9.54 -1.76 2.90
C TRP A 163 -9.24 -3.23 3.23
N GLU A 164 -10.26 -4.00 3.62
CA GLU A 164 -10.12 -5.39 4.06
C GLU A 164 -10.15 -6.38 2.88
N GLU A 165 -10.73 -5.99 1.74
CA GLU A 165 -10.88 -6.85 0.58
C GLU A 165 -9.53 -7.10 -0.12
N ARG A 166 -9.11 -8.36 -0.16
CA ARG A 166 -7.81 -8.81 -0.71
C ARG A 166 -7.93 -9.38 -2.13
N THR A 167 -9.14 -9.66 -2.58
CA THR A 167 -9.41 -10.05 -3.98
C THR A 167 -9.33 -8.82 -4.88
N HIS A 168 -9.51 -9.02 -6.19
CA HIS A 168 -9.34 -8.00 -7.21
C HIS A 168 -10.04 -6.69 -6.87
N GLY A 169 -11.30 -6.73 -6.44
CA GLY A 169 -12.12 -5.54 -6.22
C GLY A 169 -11.78 -4.70 -4.98
N GLY A 170 -10.78 -5.03 -4.18
CA GLY A 170 -10.49 -4.32 -2.94
C GLY A 170 -9.40 -3.26 -3.04
N PHE A 171 -9.24 -2.46 -1.98
CA PHE A 171 -8.20 -1.45 -1.82
C PHE A 171 -7.08 -1.87 -0.85
N TRP A 172 -7.02 -3.15 -0.49
CA TRP A 172 -6.06 -3.67 0.49
C TRP A 172 -4.60 -3.30 0.20
N LEU A 173 -4.16 -3.42 -1.07
CA LEU A 173 -2.78 -3.15 -1.45
C LEU A 173 -2.43 -1.67 -1.34
N TRP A 174 -3.29 -0.78 -1.84
CA TRP A 174 -3.07 0.66 -1.70
C TRP A 174 -3.18 1.11 -0.23
N GLY A 175 -4.12 0.55 0.51
CA GLY A 175 -4.21 0.73 1.97
C GLY A 175 -2.93 0.32 2.69
N ASN A 176 -2.27 -0.77 2.27
CA ASN A 176 -0.95 -1.15 2.80
C ASN A 176 0.10 -0.09 2.48
N GLN A 177 0.16 0.41 1.24
CA GLN A 177 1.12 1.45 0.87
C GLN A 177 1.00 2.71 1.75
N LEU A 178 -0.24 3.10 2.09
CA LEU A 178 -0.52 4.22 3.01
C LEU A 178 -0.07 3.91 4.45
N ARG A 179 -0.31 2.69 4.93
CA ARG A 179 0.15 2.23 6.26
C ARG A 179 1.67 2.12 6.36
N GLU A 180 2.32 1.69 5.29
CA GLU A 180 3.78 1.65 5.17
C GLU A 180 4.37 3.05 5.19
N LEU A 181 3.72 4.02 4.53
CA LEU A 181 4.05 5.44 4.67
C LEU A 181 3.79 5.99 6.08
N GLY A 182 3.17 5.23 6.99
CA GLY A 182 2.98 5.58 8.41
C GLY A 182 1.60 6.06 8.79
N ALA A 183 0.67 6.11 7.83
CA ALA A 183 -0.70 6.52 8.10
C ALA A 183 -1.51 5.40 8.78
N ARG A 184 -2.57 5.78 9.49
CA ARG A 184 -3.63 4.86 9.88
C ARG A 184 -4.74 4.89 8.85
N THR A 185 -5.24 3.74 8.41
CA THR A 185 -6.42 3.63 7.55
C THR A 185 -7.63 3.20 8.37
N ILE A 186 -8.79 3.83 8.15
CA ILE A 186 -10.05 3.43 8.77
C ILE A 186 -11.18 3.42 7.74
N ALA A 187 -12.21 2.60 8.00
CA ALA A 187 -13.50 2.70 7.33
C ALA A 187 -14.35 3.83 7.94
N VAL A 188 -15.17 4.47 7.11
CA VAL A 188 -16.15 5.50 7.49
C VAL A 188 -17.55 4.99 7.10
N PRO A 189 -18.22 4.21 7.97
CA PRO A 189 -19.45 3.48 7.62
C PRO A 189 -20.73 4.31 7.73
N ALA A 190 -20.62 5.58 8.11
CA ALA A 190 -21.76 6.46 8.35
C ALA A 190 -21.59 7.77 7.59
N ALA A 191 -22.71 8.45 7.32
CA ALA A 191 -22.72 9.74 6.67
C ALA A 191 -21.72 10.73 7.31
N PRO A 192 -20.95 11.48 6.51
CA PRO A 192 -19.94 12.37 7.02
C PRO A 192 -20.57 13.55 7.77
N THR A 193 -20.10 13.76 9.00
CA THR A 193 -20.44 14.90 9.85
C THR A 193 -19.17 15.66 10.21
N ALA A 194 -19.29 16.90 10.69
CA ALA A 194 -18.12 17.63 11.18
C ALA A 194 -17.36 16.87 12.27
N ALA A 195 -18.07 16.11 13.11
CA ALA A 195 -17.48 15.28 14.15
C ALA A 195 -16.75 14.06 13.59
N SER A 196 -17.32 13.36 12.61
CA SER A 196 -16.69 12.17 12.02
C SER A 196 -15.51 12.49 11.11
N LEU A 197 -15.50 13.66 10.47
CA LEU A 197 -14.37 14.12 9.64
C LEU A 197 -13.22 14.73 10.44
N LYS A 198 -13.47 15.31 11.62
CA LYS A 198 -12.44 15.93 12.48
C LYS A 198 -11.19 15.07 12.74
N PRO A 199 -11.27 13.77 13.04
CA PRO A 199 -10.08 12.94 13.25
C PRO A 199 -9.35 12.54 11.97
N LEU A 200 -9.92 12.80 10.78
CA LEU A 200 -9.34 12.43 9.50
C LEU A 200 -8.39 13.52 9.01
N SER A 201 -7.29 13.09 8.40
CA SER A 201 -6.43 13.95 7.59
C SER A 201 -6.81 13.87 6.11
N ILE A 202 -7.20 12.68 5.67
CA ILE A 202 -7.61 12.39 4.30
C ILE A 202 -8.95 11.65 4.35
N TYR A 203 -9.88 12.01 3.45
CA TYR A 203 -11.15 11.30 3.25
C TYR A 203 -11.29 10.94 1.78
N LEU A 204 -11.61 9.68 1.49
CA LEU A 204 -11.78 9.15 0.15
C LEU A 204 -13.24 8.79 -0.05
N ILE A 205 -13.84 9.28 -1.13
CA ILE A 205 -15.14 8.83 -1.62
C ILE A 205 -14.88 8.17 -2.96
N VAL A 206 -15.27 6.91 -3.08
CA VAL A 206 -14.96 6.04 -4.22
C VAL A 206 -16.25 5.41 -4.67
N ASP A 207 -16.53 5.48 -5.97
CA ASP A 207 -17.64 4.82 -6.65
C ASP A 207 -18.99 4.81 -5.89
N PRO A 208 -19.61 5.98 -5.61
CA PRO A 208 -20.93 6.00 -5.00
C PRO A 208 -21.97 5.13 -5.73
N ASP A 209 -22.71 4.33 -4.97
CA ASP A 209 -23.57 3.27 -5.49
C ASP A 209 -24.73 3.80 -6.34
N THR A 210 -24.99 3.10 -7.44
CA THR A 210 -26.25 3.23 -8.16
C THR A 210 -27.30 2.26 -7.64
N LYS A 211 -28.53 2.34 -8.18
CA LYS A 211 -29.56 1.33 -7.93
C LYS A 211 -29.25 -0.04 -8.56
N LYS A 212 -28.22 -0.13 -9.42
CA LYS A 212 -27.79 -1.37 -10.05
C LYS A 212 -27.01 -2.23 -9.07
N GLU A 213 -26.12 -1.62 -8.27
CA GLU A 213 -25.39 -2.31 -7.21
C GLU A 213 -26.23 -2.49 -5.95
N THR A 214 -26.87 -1.40 -5.49
CA THR A 214 -27.48 -1.33 -4.16
C THR A 214 -28.96 -0.94 -4.26
N PRO A 215 -29.92 -1.70 -3.70
CA PRO A 215 -31.35 -1.39 -3.81
C PRO A 215 -31.76 -0.03 -3.20
N THR A 216 -31.06 0.38 -2.14
CA THR A 216 -31.29 1.63 -1.39
C THR A 216 -29.98 2.40 -1.23
N PRO A 217 -29.43 2.97 -2.31
CA PRO A 217 -28.14 3.65 -2.27
C PRO A 217 -28.24 4.92 -1.43
N HIS A 218 -27.17 5.26 -0.71
CA HIS A 218 -27.08 6.52 0.02
C HIS A 218 -26.55 7.60 -0.92
N TYR A 219 -27.40 8.54 -1.32
CA TYR A 219 -26.98 9.65 -2.16
C TYR A 219 -26.40 10.80 -1.33
N LEU A 220 -25.36 11.43 -1.86
CA LEU A 220 -24.83 12.69 -1.32
C LEU A 220 -25.91 13.76 -1.31
N ALA A 221 -26.24 14.28 -0.12
CA ALA A 221 -27.20 15.36 0.03
C ALA A 221 -26.50 16.70 0.31
N PRO A 222 -27.22 17.83 0.23
CA PRO A 222 -26.63 19.15 0.45
C PRO A 222 -25.93 19.33 1.80
N ALA A 223 -26.38 18.61 2.84
CA ALA A 223 -25.78 18.66 4.18
C ALA A 223 -24.37 18.06 4.19
N GLU A 224 -24.20 16.86 3.62
CA GLU A 224 -22.91 16.19 3.48
C GLU A 224 -21.98 17.01 2.59
N ASN A 225 -22.50 17.53 1.46
CA ASN A 225 -21.74 18.39 0.55
C ASN A 225 -21.14 19.59 1.27
N LYS A 226 -21.93 20.26 2.10
CA LYS A 226 -21.49 21.41 2.89
C LYS A 226 -20.42 21.01 3.92
N VAL A 227 -20.66 19.94 4.68
CA VAL A 227 -19.74 19.47 5.73
C VAL A 227 -18.38 19.07 5.15
N ILE A 228 -18.36 18.30 4.05
CA ILE A 228 -17.13 17.89 3.38
C ILE A 228 -16.38 19.12 2.85
N THR A 229 -17.10 20.04 2.18
CA THR A 229 -16.48 21.25 1.60
C THR A 229 -15.87 22.15 2.68
N ASP A 230 -16.57 22.34 3.80
CA ASP A 230 -16.07 23.13 4.93
C ASP A 230 -14.84 22.47 5.58
N TRP A 231 -14.84 21.14 5.71
CA TRP A 231 -13.69 20.38 6.22
C TRP A 231 -12.47 20.50 5.31
N VAL A 232 -12.65 20.40 3.98
CA VAL A 232 -11.56 20.64 3.02
C VAL A 232 -11.05 22.07 3.17
N ARG A 233 -11.93 23.08 3.20
CA ARG A 233 -11.51 24.50 3.36
C ARG A 233 -10.67 24.70 4.63
N ALA A 234 -10.96 23.95 5.69
CA ALA A 234 -10.24 24.00 6.96
C ALA A 234 -8.87 23.28 6.97
N GLY A 235 -8.54 22.48 5.95
CA GLY A 235 -7.26 21.76 5.85
C GLY A 235 -7.36 20.28 5.52
N GLY A 236 -8.57 19.74 5.38
CA GLY A 236 -8.78 18.35 4.97
C GLY A 236 -8.30 18.07 3.55
N THR A 237 -7.81 16.85 3.31
CA THR A 237 -7.48 16.37 1.95
C THR A 237 -8.56 15.41 1.47
N LEU A 238 -9.22 15.72 0.35
CA LEU A 238 -10.30 14.91 -0.21
C LEU A 238 -9.83 14.18 -1.47
N VAL A 239 -10.28 12.94 -1.64
CA VAL A 239 -10.11 12.16 -2.88
C VAL A 239 -11.49 11.80 -3.40
N LEU A 240 -11.76 12.14 -4.65
CA LEU A 240 -12.99 11.80 -5.34
C LEU A 240 -12.65 10.86 -6.50
N LEU A 241 -13.02 9.60 -6.37
CA LEU A 241 -12.87 8.60 -7.42
C LEU A 241 -14.28 8.18 -7.88
N ALA A 242 -14.64 8.49 -9.11
CA ALA A 242 -15.91 8.04 -9.70
C ALA A 242 -15.70 6.71 -10.44
N ASN A 243 -16.54 6.42 -11.42
CA ASN A 243 -16.42 5.35 -12.41
C ASN A 243 -17.01 5.89 -13.72
N ASP A 244 -17.09 5.06 -14.77
CA ASP A 244 -17.91 5.45 -15.93
C ASP A 244 -19.39 5.64 -15.54
N THR A 245 -20.11 6.38 -16.38
CA THR A 245 -21.47 6.83 -16.08
C THR A 245 -22.51 5.71 -15.96
N ALA A 246 -22.17 4.47 -16.36
CA ALA A 246 -23.05 3.33 -16.21
C ALA A 246 -22.88 2.58 -14.86
N ASN A 247 -21.80 2.87 -14.12
CA ASN A 247 -21.43 2.13 -12.90
C ASN A 247 -21.29 3.01 -11.65
N CYS A 248 -21.30 4.34 -11.78
CA CYS A 248 -21.23 5.26 -10.64
C CYS A 248 -22.43 6.20 -10.58
N GLU A 249 -22.92 6.51 -9.38
CA GLU A 249 -23.89 7.57 -9.15
C GLU A 249 -23.22 8.94 -9.31
N ILE A 250 -23.18 9.43 -10.53
CA ILE A 250 -22.49 10.68 -10.86
C ILE A 250 -23.34 11.92 -10.57
N ARG A 251 -24.67 11.82 -10.54
CA ARG A 251 -25.54 13.00 -10.48
C ARG A 251 -25.38 13.75 -9.15
N HIS A 252 -25.52 13.07 -8.02
CA HIS A 252 -25.34 13.69 -6.71
C HIS A 252 -23.86 13.85 -6.39
N PHE A 253 -23.00 12.97 -6.90
CA PHE A 253 -21.56 13.14 -6.74
C PHE A 253 -21.03 14.43 -7.39
N ASN A 254 -21.57 14.82 -8.54
CA ASN A 254 -21.28 16.10 -9.17
C ASN A 254 -21.75 17.31 -8.33
N GLU A 255 -22.78 17.16 -7.48
CA GLU A 255 -23.21 18.23 -6.57
C GLU A 255 -22.17 18.53 -5.48
N LEU A 256 -21.35 17.54 -5.12
CA LEU A 256 -20.15 17.74 -4.30
C LEU A 256 -18.99 18.27 -5.16
N ALA A 257 -18.70 17.62 -6.29
CA ALA A 257 -17.55 17.95 -7.14
C ALA A 257 -17.56 19.41 -7.64
N LYS A 258 -18.75 19.96 -7.92
CA LYS A 258 -18.92 21.35 -8.38
C LYS A 258 -18.40 22.38 -7.36
N ASN A 259 -18.42 22.07 -6.06
CA ASN A 259 -17.87 22.95 -5.02
C ASN A 259 -16.35 23.14 -5.15
N PHE A 260 -15.71 22.25 -5.92
CA PHE A 260 -14.28 22.26 -6.21
C PHE A 260 -13.98 22.63 -7.67
N GLY A 261 -14.99 23.02 -8.45
CA GLY A 261 -14.81 23.38 -9.87
C GLY A 261 -14.59 22.18 -10.79
N VAL A 262 -15.04 20.99 -10.40
CA VAL A 262 -14.93 19.76 -11.20
C VAL A 262 -16.31 19.19 -11.51
N GLN A 263 -16.46 18.61 -12.70
CA GLN A 263 -17.60 17.81 -13.09
C GLN A 263 -17.12 16.53 -13.77
N PHE A 264 -17.61 15.37 -13.32
CA PHE A 264 -17.55 14.13 -14.08
C PHE A 264 -18.55 14.20 -15.23
N THR A 265 -18.07 14.19 -16.46
CA THR A 265 -18.90 14.32 -17.67
C THR A 265 -19.52 12.97 -18.07
N SER A 266 -20.49 12.99 -18.98
CA SER A 266 -21.03 11.77 -19.58
C SER A 266 -20.11 11.13 -20.61
N GLN A 267 -18.94 11.71 -20.88
CA GLN A 267 -17.98 11.15 -21.82
C GLN A 267 -17.10 10.13 -21.12
N SER A 268 -17.24 8.85 -21.50
CA SER A 268 -16.33 7.78 -21.09
C SER A 268 -15.20 7.58 -22.10
N VAL A 269 -14.00 7.25 -21.61
CA VAL A 269 -12.83 6.90 -22.43
C VAL A 269 -12.16 5.62 -21.91
N ASN A 270 -11.21 5.09 -22.69
CA ASN A 270 -10.46 3.87 -22.39
C ASN A 270 -11.36 2.63 -22.22
N MET A 271 -12.29 2.42 -23.16
CA MET A 271 -13.17 1.25 -23.20
C MET A 271 -12.37 0.01 -23.67
N VAL A 272 -11.65 -0.62 -22.74
CA VAL A 272 -10.69 -1.70 -23.04
C VAL A 272 -11.40 -2.97 -23.53
N GLN A 273 -10.96 -3.49 -24.66
CA GLN A 273 -11.50 -4.72 -25.25
C GLN A 273 -10.63 -5.93 -24.87
N GLY A 274 -11.18 -6.83 -24.04
CA GLY A 274 -10.48 -8.05 -23.63
C GLY A 274 -9.16 -7.71 -22.92
N SER A 275 -8.03 -8.17 -23.48
CA SER A 275 -6.69 -7.94 -22.93
C SER A 275 -5.87 -6.90 -23.72
N GLN A 276 -6.54 -6.01 -24.48
CA GLN A 276 -5.93 -4.89 -25.20
C GLN A 276 -5.55 -3.75 -24.24
N PHE A 277 -4.66 -4.04 -23.29
CA PHE A 277 -4.35 -3.16 -22.16
C PHE A 277 -3.82 -1.78 -22.56
N GLU A 278 -3.21 -1.66 -23.73
CA GLU A 278 -2.75 -0.39 -24.30
C GLU A 278 -3.90 0.62 -24.50
N GLN A 279 -5.14 0.16 -24.67
CA GLN A 279 -6.32 1.03 -24.73
C GLN A 279 -6.63 1.72 -23.38
N GLY A 280 -6.13 1.16 -22.28
CA GLY A 280 -6.23 1.74 -20.94
C GLY A 280 -5.05 2.64 -20.58
N ARG A 281 -4.13 2.90 -21.51
CA ARG A 281 -2.91 3.66 -21.23
C ARG A 281 -3.23 5.13 -20.92
N VAL A 282 -2.72 5.60 -19.79
CA VAL A 282 -2.70 7.01 -19.38
C VAL A 282 -1.26 7.45 -19.13
N ASP A 283 -0.84 8.50 -19.82
CA ASP A 283 0.48 9.14 -19.60
C ASP A 283 0.41 10.08 -18.39
N LEU A 284 1.18 9.78 -17.34
CA LEU A 284 1.25 10.54 -16.10
C LEU A 284 2.30 11.67 -16.14
N SER A 285 3.03 11.85 -17.25
CA SER A 285 4.16 12.79 -17.33
C SER A 285 3.76 14.24 -17.07
N SER A 286 2.54 14.64 -17.46
CA SER A 286 1.98 15.97 -17.14
C SER A 286 1.61 16.13 -15.66
N GLY A 287 1.40 15.03 -14.95
CA GLY A 287 0.99 14.98 -13.55
C GLY A 287 2.13 14.94 -12.53
N ALA A 288 3.34 15.38 -12.88
CA ALA A 288 4.54 15.25 -12.05
C ALA A 288 4.42 15.88 -10.64
N ALA A 289 3.48 16.81 -10.44
CA ALA A 289 3.16 17.38 -9.13
C ALA A 289 2.64 16.33 -8.14
N VAL A 290 1.95 15.28 -8.63
CA VAL A 290 1.43 14.14 -7.86
C VAL A 290 2.23 12.87 -8.14
N PHE A 291 2.66 12.66 -9.38
CA PHE A 291 3.35 11.44 -9.86
C PHE A 291 4.79 11.73 -10.29
N PRO A 292 5.71 12.02 -9.34
CA PRO A 292 7.09 12.33 -9.69
C PRO A 292 7.83 11.14 -10.31
N ARG A 293 7.48 9.90 -9.92
CA ARG A 293 8.18 8.67 -10.36
C ARG A 293 7.40 7.93 -11.44
N ALA A 294 6.12 7.61 -11.20
CA ALA A 294 5.31 6.90 -12.18
C ALA A 294 5.09 7.75 -13.44
N LYS A 295 5.21 7.13 -14.62
CA LYS A 295 5.04 7.76 -15.94
C LYS A 295 3.90 7.16 -16.73
N THR A 296 3.58 5.89 -16.53
CA THR A 296 2.47 5.24 -17.25
C THR A 296 1.52 4.56 -16.27
N ALA A 297 0.23 4.87 -16.37
CA ALA A 297 -0.84 4.15 -15.69
C ALA A 297 -1.71 3.36 -16.66
N TYR A 298 -2.33 2.32 -16.14
CA TYR A 298 -3.48 1.66 -16.72
C TYR A 298 -4.74 2.10 -15.98
N ILE A 299 -5.67 2.72 -16.69
CA ILE A 299 -6.97 3.19 -16.21
C ILE A 299 -7.97 2.89 -17.33
N LYS A 300 -9.03 2.12 -17.03
CA LYS A 300 -10.02 1.71 -18.02
C LYS A 300 -11.38 2.29 -17.68
N GLU A 301 -12.25 2.45 -18.67
CA GLU A 301 -13.66 2.79 -18.49
C GLU A 301 -13.88 3.96 -17.53
N LEU A 302 -13.31 5.13 -17.85
CA LEU A 302 -13.32 6.28 -16.95
C LEU A 302 -14.12 7.46 -17.50
N ALA A 303 -14.73 8.23 -16.60
CA ALA A 303 -15.37 9.49 -16.91
C ALA A 303 -14.34 10.61 -17.13
N VAL A 304 -14.45 11.34 -18.24
CA VAL A 304 -13.66 12.56 -18.49
C VAL A 304 -14.10 13.69 -17.57
N LEU A 305 -13.14 14.49 -17.10
CA LEU A 305 -13.41 15.64 -16.24
C LEU A 305 -13.61 16.93 -17.06
N ALA A 306 -14.64 17.70 -16.72
CA ALA A 306 -14.68 19.13 -17.01
C ALA A 306 -14.18 19.89 -15.77
N THR A 307 -13.34 20.90 -15.99
CA THR A 307 -12.67 21.63 -14.93
C THR A 307 -12.80 23.14 -15.15
N GLN A 308 -13.07 23.86 -14.07
CA GLN A 308 -13.02 25.32 -14.00
C GLN A 308 -12.34 25.74 -12.70
N ALA A 309 -11.83 26.97 -12.63
CA ALA A 309 -11.24 27.49 -11.41
C ALA A 309 -12.20 27.31 -10.21
N PRO A 310 -11.71 26.84 -9.05
CA PRO A 310 -10.30 26.70 -8.65
C PRO A 310 -9.61 25.38 -9.08
N ALA A 311 -10.31 24.46 -9.76
CA ALA A 311 -9.70 23.23 -10.24
C ALA A 311 -8.65 23.46 -11.31
N GLN A 312 -7.60 22.65 -11.27
CA GLN A 312 -6.54 22.61 -12.26
C GLN A 312 -6.46 21.19 -12.85
N PRO A 313 -6.49 21.03 -14.19
CA PRO A 313 -6.12 19.78 -14.83
C PRO A 313 -4.74 19.31 -14.36
N LEU A 314 -4.62 18.04 -13.99
CA LEU A 314 -3.37 17.41 -13.55
C LEU A 314 -2.80 16.51 -14.64
N VAL A 315 -3.63 15.59 -15.14
CA VAL A 315 -3.26 14.65 -16.21
C VAL A 315 -4.21 14.86 -17.38
N VAL A 316 -3.63 15.11 -18.56
CA VAL A 316 -4.36 15.23 -19.83
C VAL A 316 -3.90 14.11 -20.76
N ASN A 317 -4.84 13.31 -21.26
CA ASN A 317 -4.57 12.20 -22.17
C ASN A 317 -5.47 12.32 -23.40
N GLY A 318 -4.90 12.34 -24.61
CA GLY A 318 -5.69 12.53 -25.84
C GLY A 318 -6.49 13.83 -25.88
N GLY A 319 -6.01 14.90 -25.24
CA GLY A 319 -6.72 16.18 -25.13
C GLY A 319 -7.90 16.18 -24.15
N LYS A 320 -8.04 15.14 -23.32
CA LYS A 320 -9.09 15.02 -22.30
C LYS A 320 -8.49 15.10 -20.90
N ASN A 321 -9.14 15.84 -20.01
CA ASN A 321 -8.71 15.92 -18.60
C ASN A 321 -9.10 14.62 -17.89
N ILE A 322 -8.09 13.87 -17.46
CA ILE A 322 -8.24 12.57 -16.80
C ILE A 322 -8.22 12.72 -15.28
N MET A 323 -7.30 13.55 -14.78
CA MET A 323 -7.17 13.85 -13.36
C MET A 323 -7.16 15.35 -13.14
N ALA A 324 -7.64 15.78 -11.98
CA ALA A 324 -7.59 17.18 -11.56
C ALA A 324 -7.13 17.29 -10.10
N THR A 325 -6.56 18.44 -9.77
CA THR A 325 -6.29 18.83 -8.38
C THR A 325 -6.92 20.17 -8.08
N VAL A 326 -7.25 20.40 -6.81
CA VAL A 326 -7.87 21.64 -6.35
C VAL A 326 -7.23 22.06 -5.04
N GLN A 327 -6.89 23.33 -4.90
CA GLN A 327 -6.58 23.94 -3.60
C GLN A 327 -7.80 24.76 -3.15
N LEU A 328 -8.39 24.43 -2.01
CA LEU A 328 -9.51 25.16 -1.45
C LEU A 328 -9.22 25.53 0.00
N GLY A 329 -9.02 26.83 0.26
CA GLY A 329 -8.56 27.29 1.56
C GLY A 329 -7.24 26.63 1.94
N LYS A 330 -7.21 25.95 3.08
CA LYS A 330 -6.02 25.23 3.58
C LYS A 330 -5.91 23.79 3.08
N GLY A 331 -6.99 23.23 2.54
CA GLY A 331 -7.03 21.85 2.09
C GLY A 331 -6.96 21.71 0.58
N ARG A 332 -7.02 20.47 0.13
CA ARG A 332 -6.82 20.10 -1.27
C ARG A 332 -7.66 18.90 -1.67
N VAL A 333 -7.87 18.76 -2.97
CA VAL A 333 -8.67 17.68 -3.56
C VAL A 333 -7.91 17.04 -4.71
N PHE A 334 -7.98 15.71 -4.81
CA PHE A 334 -7.60 14.94 -6.00
C PHE A 334 -8.86 14.32 -6.60
N VAL A 335 -9.01 14.37 -7.92
CA VAL A 335 -10.19 13.86 -8.63
C VAL A 335 -9.79 13.02 -9.83
N LEU A 336 -10.47 11.87 -10.00
CA LEU A 336 -10.34 10.96 -11.15
C LEU A 336 -11.68 10.26 -11.42
N GLY A 337 -12.02 10.04 -12.68
CA GLY A 337 -13.27 9.39 -13.11
C GLY A 337 -13.28 7.85 -13.10
N ASP A 338 -12.45 7.22 -12.28
CA ASP A 338 -12.28 5.75 -12.14
C ASP A 338 -11.96 5.43 -10.67
N PRO A 339 -12.41 4.29 -10.12
CA PRO A 339 -12.13 3.87 -8.74
C PRO A 339 -10.70 3.34 -8.58
N TRP A 340 -9.77 3.95 -9.31
CA TRP A 340 -8.42 3.50 -9.57
C TRP A 340 -7.67 3.03 -8.32
N LEU A 341 -6.67 2.19 -8.55
CA LEU A 341 -5.81 1.59 -7.53
C LEU A 341 -6.45 0.47 -6.70
N TYR A 342 -7.54 -0.11 -7.18
CA TYR A 342 -7.99 -1.41 -6.66
C TYR A 342 -7.00 -2.54 -7.03
N ASN A 343 -7.04 -3.61 -6.25
CA ASN A 343 -6.00 -4.65 -6.22
C ASN A 343 -5.74 -5.24 -7.62
N GLU A 344 -6.79 -5.40 -8.43
CA GLU A 344 -6.71 -6.01 -9.77
C GLU A 344 -5.61 -5.43 -10.66
N TYR A 345 -5.37 -4.11 -10.58
CA TYR A 345 -4.42 -3.40 -11.43
C TYR A 345 -3.21 -2.86 -10.69
N THR A 346 -2.96 -3.29 -9.46
CA THR A 346 -1.84 -2.80 -8.64
C THR A 346 -0.91 -3.91 -8.17
N ASP A 347 -1.32 -5.17 -8.23
CA ASP A 347 -0.56 -6.32 -7.71
C ASP A 347 0.40 -6.97 -8.73
N GLY A 348 0.42 -6.50 -9.97
CA GLY A 348 1.27 -7.01 -11.05
C GLY A 348 0.86 -8.36 -11.65
N ARG A 349 -0.33 -8.88 -11.32
CA ARG A 349 -0.81 -10.19 -11.82
C ARG A 349 -1.62 -10.08 -13.12
N LYS A 350 -2.30 -8.96 -13.34
CA LYS A 350 -3.28 -8.81 -14.44
C LYS A 350 -2.76 -8.00 -15.63
N ILE A 351 -2.07 -6.89 -15.37
CA ILE A 351 -1.63 -5.93 -16.40
C ILE A 351 -0.13 -6.07 -16.69
N PRO A 352 0.35 -5.73 -17.90
CA PRO A 352 1.77 -5.71 -18.24
C PRO A 352 2.60 -4.85 -17.27
N ALA A 353 3.84 -5.27 -17.02
CA ALA A 353 4.78 -4.58 -16.13
C ALA A 353 5.18 -3.16 -16.59
N THR A 354 4.83 -2.77 -17.82
CA THR A 354 4.99 -1.41 -18.34
C THR A 354 4.05 -0.40 -17.70
N PHE A 355 2.99 -0.86 -17.03
CA PHE A 355 2.08 -0.01 -16.26
C PHE A 355 2.53 0.05 -14.80
N GLU A 356 2.67 1.26 -14.30
CA GLU A 356 3.32 1.55 -13.02
C GLU A 356 2.29 1.89 -11.94
N ASN A 357 1.09 1.31 -12.01
CA ASN A 357 -0.02 1.61 -11.08
C ASN A 357 0.36 1.46 -9.61
N PHE A 358 1.14 0.44 -9.25
CA PHE A 358 1.67 0.29 -7.88
C PHE A 358 2.52 1.50 -7.47
N GLN A 359 3.42 1.95 -8.35
CA GLN A 359 4.27 3.11 -8.10
C GLN A 359 3.45 4.40 -8.08
N ALA A 360 2.44 4.53 -8.94
CA ALA A 360 1.54 5.67 -8.99
C ALA A 360 0.69 5.79 -7.71
N GLY A 361 0.21 4.66 -7.17
CA GLY A 361 -0.49 4.62 -5.88
C GLY A 361 0.39 5.09 -4.72
N LYS A 362 1.68 4.74 -4.73
CA LYS A 362 2.66 5.21 -3.74
C LYS A 362 2.95 6.71 -3.87
N ASP A 363 3.03 7.20 -5.10
CA ASP A 363 3.24 8.62 -5.41
C ASP A 363 2.04 9.47 -4.97
N LEU A 364 0.82 9.05 -5.32
CA LEU A 364 -0.41 9.66 -4.85
C LEU A 364 -0.49 9.63 -3.32
N GLY A 365 -0.21 8.48 -2.69
CA GLY A 365 -0.19 8.36 -1.23
C GLY A 365 0.77 9.35 -0.56
N ARG A 366 1.97 9.54 -1.12
CA ARG A 366 2.91 10.56 -0.65
C ARG A 366 2.36 11.98 -0.83
N TRP A 367 1.73 12.28 -1.95
CA TRP A 367 1.14 13.60 -2.18
C TRP A 367 0.02 13.88 -1.17
N LEU A 368 -0.87 12.92 -0.93
CA LEU A 368 -2.01 13.03 -0.01
C LEU A 368 -1.58 13.25 1.45
N LEU A 369 -0.50 12.59 1.88
CA LEU A 369 -0.04 12.61 3.28
C LEU A 369 0.77 13.86 3.68
N ARG A 370 1.14 14.71 2.71
CA ARG A 370 1.94 15.93 2.95
C ARG A 370 1.26 16.97 3.85
#